data_AF-A0A0P7YWT8-F1
#
_entry.id   AF-A0A0P7YWT8-F1
#
_cell.length_a   1.000
_cell.length_b   1.000
_cell.length_c   1.000
_cell.angle_alpha   90.00
_cell.angle_beta   90.00
_cell.angle_gamma   90.00
#
_symmetry.space_group_name_H-M   'P 1'
#
loop_
_entity.id
_entity.type
_entity.pdbx_description
1 polymer ?
#
loop_
_entity_poly.entity_id
_entity_poly.type
_entity_poly.pdbx_seq_one_letter_code
_entity_poly.pdbx_strand_id
1 'polypeptide(L)'
;MQSLKLRAPWKMGLALSTALITVACSQLPEQPLASRLPFFANQAQAQTETQPSWATIEQNLITEHNRVRQNPQSYIPILEAYLASMNAQGNIPNGCGPRCTLLTTEGKPAVEEAIRYLRNQPAVGPLTLSTGAARAAKAHAQDQSDGTTGHTGSDGSRPHERLARFGVANAGSGENIAYGPTTAEKVMLSLIVDDGVSDRGHRINMFKPEWTMAGAGCGPHATYGSVCVIEYAKAPRGAAAADQQFTVVNNGTVELQALKVAGVDVLSSPLGISQARNIQLSDGCKVNLTLQLGGNYLPLDWNDLDLCAATLTIDSQNYFNVQY
;
A
#
# COMPACT_ATOMS: atom_id res chain seq x y z
N MET A 1 -16.45 -33.60 -4.01
CA MET A 1 -17.16 -34.32 -5.10
C MET A 1 -18.62 -33.88 -5.08
N GLN A 2 -19.22 -33.70 -6.27
CA GLN A 2 -20.57 -33.18 -6.60
C GLN A 2 -20.69 -31.65 -6.51
N SER A 3 -20.65 -30.82 -7.56
CA SER A 3 -21.24 -30.75 -8.92
C SER A 3 -22.61 -30.04 -9.00
N LEU A 4 -22.56 -28.78 -9.44
CA LEU A 4 -23.39 -28.07 -10.46
C LEU A 4 -24.92 -28.29 -10.51
N LYS A 5 -25.69 -27.19 -10.64
CA LYS A 5 -26.44 -26.84 -11.88
C LYS A 5 -27.27 -25.55 -11.75
N LEU A 6 -26.96 -24.58 -12.61
CA LEU A 6 -27.81 -23.47 -13.03
C LEU A 6 -28.92 -23.98 -13.99
N ARG A 7 -30.12 -23.38 -13.92
CA ARG A 7 -31.19 -23.56 -14.92
C ARG A 7 -31.68 -22.19 -15.40
N ALA A 8 -31.68 -22.01 -16.72
CA ALA A 8 -32.52 -21.06 -17.45
C ALA A 8 -33.79 -21.78 -17.94
N PRO A 9 -34.83 -21.03 -18.37
CA PRO A 9 -35.72 -21.52 -19.41
C PRO A 9 -35.92 -20.53 -20.56
N TRP A 10 -35.91 -21.07 -21.78
CA TRP A 10 -36.55 -20.52 -22.98
C TRP A 10 -37.81 -21.34 -23.27
N LYS A 11 -38.89 -20.71 -23.75
CA LYS A 11 -39.77 -21.26 -24.81
C LYS A 11 -40.46 -20.13 -25.60
N MET A 12 -40.44 -20.31 -26.92
CA MET A 12 -41.04 -19.50 -27.99
C MET A 12 -42.56 -19.71 -28.15
N GLY A 13 -43.22 -18.79 -28.85
CA GLY A 13 -44.51 -18.99 -29.53
C GLY A 13 -44.97 -17.77 -30.34
N LEU A 14 -45.13 -17.94 -31.67
CA LEU A 14 -45.57 -17.01 -32.74
C LEU A 14 -47.07 -16.58 -32.60
N ALA A 15 -47.69 -15.63 -33.32
CA ALA A 15 -47.58 -15.22 -34.73
C ALA A 15 -48.44 -13.97 -35.12
N LEU A 16 -48.02 -13.29 -36.22
CA LEU A 16 -48.76 -12.60 -37.32
C LEU A 16 -49.78 -11.44 -37.08
N SER A 17 -49.51 -10.26 -37.67
CA SER A 17 -50.15 -9.80 -38.94
C SER A 17 -49.69 -8.42 -39.44
N THR A 18 -49.35 -8.41 -40.74
CA THR A 18 -49.31 -7.39 -41.81
C THR A 18 -49.68 -5.91 -41.58
N ALA A 19 -48.86 -5.00 -42.11
CA ALA A 19 -49.26 -3.99 -43.10
C ALA A 19 -48.04 -3.40 -43.86
N LEU A 20 -48.10 -3.46 -45.20
CA LEU A 20 -47.19 -2.84 -46.17
C LEU A 20 -47.56 -1.37 -46.39
N ILE A 21 -46.58 -0.46 -46.46
CA ILE A 21 -46.60 0.68 -47.39
C ILE A 21 -45.17 0.88 -47.93
N THR A 22 -45.03 0.65 -49.23
CA THR A 22 -43.88 1.03 -50.06
C THR A 22 -44.20 2.34 -50.77
N VAL A 23 -43.30 3.33 -50.73
CA VAL A 23 -43.12 4.30 -51.83
C VAL A 23 -41.63 4.47 -52.05
N ALA A 24 -41.23 4.41 -53.31
CA ALA A 24 -39.86 4.30 -53.80
C ALA A 24 -39.26 5.65 -54.25
N CYS A 25 -37.92 5.66 -54.25
CA CYS A 25 -36.98 6.28 -55.20
C CYS A 25 -36.99 7.80 -55.47
N SER A 26 -35.85 8.44 -55.20
CA SER A 26 -34.93 8.94 -56.25
C SER A 26 -33.61 9.50 -55.65
N GLN A 27 -32.50 9.30 -56.35
CA GLN A 27 -31.12 9.66 -55.98
C GLN A 27 -30.70 11.08 -56.44
N LEU A 28 -29.91 11.78 -55.59
CA LEU A 28 -28.74 12.68 -55.82
C LEU A 28 -28.91 13.98 -56.68
N PRO A 29 -28.04 15.03 -56.59
CA PRO A 29 -26.65 15.10 -56.07
C PRO A 29 -26.22 16.35 -55.22
N GLU A 30 -25.00 16.25 -54.67
CA GLU A 30 -23.92 17.23 -54.38
C GLU A 30 -24.12 18.64 -53.73
N GLN A 31 -23.40 18.80 -52.60
CA GLN A 31 -22.75 19.94 -51.86
C GLN A 31 -22.56 21.33 -52.56
N PRO A 32 -22.04 22.41 -51.90
CA PRO A 32 -21.86 22.77 -50.47
C PRO A 32 -22.31 24.24 -50.15
N LEU A 33 -22.21 24.70 -48.89
CA LEU A 33 -21.49 25.95 -48.52
C LEU A 33 -21.63 26.28 -47.01
N ALA A 34 -20.52 26.80 -46.49
CA ALA A 34 -20.21 27.17 -45.12
C ALA A 34 -21.23 28.13 -44.46
N SER A 35 -21.36 28.05 -43.12
CA SER A 35 -20.85 29.10 -42.23
C SER A 35 -21.31 28.95 -40.76
N ARG A 36 -20.34 29.19 -39.85
CA ARG A 36 -20.44 29.79 -38.51
C ARG A 36 -21.07 28.95 -37.38
N LEU A 37 -20.23 28.51 -36.45
CA LEU A 37 -19.94 29.19 -35.18
C LEU A 37 -18.78 28.44 -34.46
N PRO A 38 -17.83 29.13 -33.80
CA PRO A 38 -16.82 28.46 -33.01
C PRO A 38 -17.46 27.99 -31.71
N PHE A 39 -17.81 26.71 -31.64
CA PHE A 39 -17.95 26.06 -30.34
C PHE A 39 -16.58 26.10 -29.70
N PHE A 40 -16.42 26.94 -28.68
CA PHE A 40 -15.40 26.74 -27.66
C PHE A 40 -15.69 25.40 -26.99
N ALA A 41 -15.17 24.33 -27.58
CA ALA A 41 -15.03 23.06 -26.90
C ALA A 41 -13.99 23.28 -25.81
N ASN A 42 -14.47 23.68 -24.63
CA ASN A 42 -13.75 23.45 -23.39
C ASN A 42 -13.50 21.94 -23.36
N GLN A 43 -12.32 21.50 -23.79
CA GLN A 43 -11.83 20.19 -23.46
C GLN A 43 -11.57 20.23 -21.95
N ALA A 44 -12.62 19.95 -21.19
CA ALA A 44 -12.47 19.42 -19.85
C ALA A 44 -11.67 18.14 -20.01
N GLN A 45 -10.36 18.23 -19.83
CA GLN A 45 -9.50 17.08 -19.63
C GLN A 45 -10.02 16.37 -18.39
N ALA A 46 -10.83 15.34 -18.60
CA ALA A 46 -11.09 14.34 -17.59
C ALA A 46 -9.72 13.76 -17.22
N GLN A 47 -9.19 14.17 -16.07
CA GLN A 47 -7.99 13.58 -15.49
C GLN A 47 -8.32 12.11 -15.20
N THR A 48 -7.89 11.19 -16.05
CA THR A 48 -7.86 9.77 -15.71
C THR A 48 -6.82 9.61 -14.61
N GLU A 49 -7.27 9.51 -13.36
CA GLU A 49 -6.42 9.12 -12.23
C GLU A 49 -5.72 7.81 -12.59
N THR A 50 -4.41 7.88 -12.80
CA THR A 50 -3.58 6.70 -13.04
C THR A 50 -3.53 5.90 -11.75
N GLN A 51 -3.97 4.64 -11.80
CA GLN A 51 -3.90 3.76 -10.64
C GLN A 51 -2.44 3.66 -10.17
N PRO A 52 -2.18 3.74 -8.85
CA PRO A 52 -0.82 3.69 -8.33
C PRO A 52 -0.15 2.37 -8.75
N SER A 53 1.14 2.45 -9.10
CA SER A 53 1.92 1.26 -9.43
C SER A 53 2.05 0.33 -8.22
N TRP A 54 2.28 -0.97 -8.44
CA TRP A 54 2.54 -1.91 -7.35
C TRP A 54 3.71 -1.47 -6.46
N ALA A 55 4.78 -0.94 -7.05
CA ALA A 55 5.93 -0.43 -6.30
C ALA A 55 5.54 0.72 -5.34
N THR A 56 4.63 1.59 -5.78
CA THR A 56 4.09 2.67 -4.93
C THR A 56 3.27 2.09 -3.78
N ILE A 57 2.44 1.07 -4.04
CA ILE A 57 1.62 0.41 -3.02
C ILE A 57 2.53 -0.30 -2.00
N GLU A 58 3.55 -1.02 -2.47
CA GLU A 58 4.52 -1.75 -1.64
C GLU A 58 5.26 -0.81 -0.67
N GLN A 59 5.76 0.33 -1.16
CA GLN A 59 6.43 1.32 -0.32
C GLN A 59 5.47 1.96 0.68
N ASN A 60 4.29 2.38 0.21
CA ASN A 60 3.28 2.98 1.08
C ASN A 60 2.77 2.00 2.14
N LEU A 61 2.79 0.69 1.86
CA LEU A 61 2.34 -0.32 2.80
C LEU A 61 3.22 -0.36 4.05
N ILE A 62 4.54 -0.26 3.90
CA ILE A 62 5.44 -0.22 5.06
C ILE A 62 5.30 1.11 5.83
N THR A 63 5.13 2.23 5.12
CA THR A 63 4.85 3.53 5.75
C THR A 63 3.55 3.49 6.58
N GLU A 64 2.47 2.98 6.00
CA GLU A 64 1.16 2.87 6.65
C GLU A 64 1.18 1.84 7.80
N HIS A 65 1.96 0.76 7.65
CA HIS A 65 2.22 -0.20 8.72
C HIS A 65 2.91 0.45 9.92
N ASN A 66 3.95 1.24 9.69
CA ASN A 66 4.62 1.98 10.76
C ASN A 66 3.71 3.02 11.42
N ARG A 67 2.88 3.73 10.64
CA ARG A 67 1.86 4.63 11.18
C ARG A 67 0.96 3.93 12.20
N VAL A 68 0.45 2.74 11.87
CA VAL A 68 -0.42 2.01 12.81
C VAL A 68 0.36 1.38 13.96
N ARG A 69 1.61 0.92 13.77
CA ARG A 69 2.44 0.40 14.87
C ARG A 69 2.78 1.47 15.89
N GLN A 70 3.14 2.67 15.44
CA GLN A 70 3.56 3.78 16.30
C GLN A 70 2.37 4.54 16.91
N ASN A 71 1.21 4.50 16.25
CA ASN A 71 -0.03 5.09 16.75
C ASN A 71 -1.23 4.20 16.37
N PRO A 72 -1.50 3.12 17.12
CA PRO A 72 -2.58 2.17 16.82
C PRO A 72 -3.95 2.83 16.75
N GLN A 73 -4.19 3.85 17.59
CA GLN A 73 -5.44 4.58 17.65
C GLN A 73 -5.71 5.42 16.39
N SER A 74 -4.67 5.72 15.59
CA SER A 74 -4.82 6.49 14.34
C SER A 74 -5.71 5.82 13.29
N TYR A 75 -5.92 4.50 13.41
CA TYR A 75 -6.81 3.72 12.53
C TYR A 75 -8.27 3.69 12.97
N ILE A 76 -8.59 4.09 14.20
CA ILE A 76 -9.96 4.04 14.73
C ILE A 76 -10.94 4.84 13.86
N PRO A 77 -10.66 6.09 13.45
CA PRO A 77 -11.59 6.84 12.59
C PRO A 77 -11.82 6.17 11.23
N ILE A 78 -10.80 5.49 10.69
CA ILE A 78 -10.89 4.76 9.41
C ILE A 78 -11.81 3.52 9.60
N LEU A 79 -11.65 2.79 10.70
CA LEU A 79 -12.51 1.66 11.04
C LEU A 79 -13.95 2.08 11.34
N GLU A 80 -14.17 3.23 11.99
CA GLU A 80 -15.49 3.77 12.24
C GLU A 80 -16.19 4.17 10.94
N ALA A 81 -15.47 4.81 10.01
CA ALA A 81 -15.98 5.10 8.67
C ALA A 81 -16.29 3.82 7.88
N TYR A 82 -15.41 2.81 7.98
CA TYR A 82 -15.62 1.51 7.37
C TYR A 82 -16.87 0.81 7.93
N LEU A 83 -17.03 0.79 9.24
CA LEU A 83 -18.22 0.26 9.92
C LEU A 83 -19.51 0.96 9.48
N ALA A 84 -19.46 2.30 9.35
CA ALA A 84 -20.60 3.10 8.89
C ALA A 84 -20.99 2.82 7.44
N SER A 85 -20.04 2.38 6.60
CA SER A 85 -20.31 1.98 5.21
C SER A 85 -21.05 0.64 5.09
N MET A 86 -21.07 -0.17 6.15
CA MET A 86 -21.65 -1.52 6.11
C MET A 86 -23.19 -1.47 6.19
N ASN A 87 -23.84 -2.25 5.33
CA ASN A 87 -25.30 -2.39 5.33
C ASN A 87 -25.81 -3.20 6.56
N ALA A 88 -27.12 -3.40 6.64
CA ALA A 88 -27.75 -4.13 7.75
C ALA A 88 -27.26 -5.58 7.90
N GLN A 89 -26.83 -6.21 6.81
CA GLN A 89 -26.27 -7.55 6.79
C GLN A 89 -24.76 -7.59 7.10
N GLY A 90 -24.13 -6.44 7.33
CA GLY A 90 -22.68 -6.35 7.54
C GLY A 90 -21.85 -6.45 6.25
N ASN A 91 -22.47 -6.34 5.08
CA ASN A 91 -21.75 -6.30 3.80
C ASN A 91 -21.47 -4.86 3.39
N ILE A 92 -20.57 -4.65 2.42
CA ILE A 92 -20.08 -3.32 2.05
C ILE A 92 -20.54 -2.97 0.63
N PRO A 93 -21.61 -2.17 0.49
CA PRO A 93 -22.04 -1.67 -0.80
C PRO A 93 -20.92 -0.87 -1.47
N ASN A 94 -20.66 -1.16 -2.73
CA ASN A 94 -19.58 -0.56 -3.53
C ASN A 94 -18.14 -0.83 -3.00
N GLY A 95 -17.96 -1.79 -2.08
CA GLY A 95 -16.66 -2.08 -1.46
C GLY A 95 -15.59 -2.57 -2.44
N CYS A 96 -16.00 -3.22 -3.53
CA CYS A 96 -15.14 -3.69 -4.62
C CYS A 96 -15.31 -2.87 -5.92
N GLY A 97 -15.84 -1.64 -5.80
CA GLY A 97 -16.11 -0.73 -6.92
C GLY A 97 -17.61 -0.46 -7.13
N PRO A 98 -17.97 0.47 -8.03
CA PRO A 98 -19.36 0.84 -8.26
C PRO A 98 -20.25 -0.37 -8.59
N ARG A 99 -21.37 -0.51 -7.88
CA ARG A 99 -22.33 -1.63 -7.99
C ARG A 99 -21.76 -3.00 -7.60
N CYS A 100 -20.65 -3.04 -6.88
CA CYS A 100 -20.03 -4.26 -6.36
C CYS A 100 -20.16 -4.31 -4.83
N THR A 101 -20.93 -5.26 -4.29
CA THR A 101 -21.03 -5.45 -2.83
C THR A 101 -19.97 -6.43 -2.38
N LEU A 102 -19.07 -6.00 -1.50
CA LEU A 102 -18.13 -6.90 -0.85
C LEU A 102 -18.84 -7.63 0.28
N LEU A 103 -18.85 -8.96 0.22
CA LEU A 103 -19.44 -9.81 1.23
C LEU A 103 -18.44 -10.03 2.37
N THR A 104 -18.92 -9.98 3.60
CA THR A 104 -18.14 -10.28 4.80
C THR A 104 -18.54 -11.62 5.39
N THR A 105 -17.67 -12.20 6.20
CA THR A 105 -17.88 -13.46 6.91
C THR A 105 -18.52 -13.20 8.27
N GLU A 106 -17.94 -12.30 9.05
CA GLU A 106 -18.40 -11.95 10.39
C GLU A 106 -19.11 -10.60 10.39
N GLY A 107 -18.61 -9.67 9.57
CA GLY A 107 -19.24 -8.37 9.34
C GLY A 107 -18.96 -7.36 10.45
N LYS A 108 -20.00 -6.61 10.86
CA LYS A 108 -19.86 -5.51 11.83
C LYS A 108 -19.14 -5.92 13.13
N PRO A 109 -19.42 -7.10 13.74
CA PRO A 109 -18.72 -7.55 14.94
C PRO A 109 -17.19 -7.59 14.83
N ALA A 110 -16.64 -8.01 13.69
CA ALA A 110 -15.19 -8.05 13.49
C ALA A 110 -14.57 -6.65 13.49
N VAL A 111 -15.25 -5.68 12.88
CA VAL A 111 -14.79 -4.27 12.84
C VAL A 111 -14.90 -3.62 14.23
N GLU A 112 -16.01 -3.82 14.93
CA GLU A 112 -16.19 -3.32 16.29
C GLU A 112 -15.16 -3.91 17.26
N GLU A 113 -14.83 -5.19 17.10
CA GLU A 113 -13.80 -5.87 17.86
C GLU A 113 -12.41 -5.31 17.56
N ALA A 114 -12.09 -5.05 16.29
CA ALA A 114 -10.85 -4.37 15.90
C ALA A 114 -10.73 -2.97 16.50
N ILE A 115 -11.82 -2.19 16.55
CA ILE A 115 -11.84 -0.87 17.21
C ILE A 115 -11.54 -1.02 18.71
N ARG A 116 -12.18 -1.98 19.40
CA ARG A 116 -11.91 -2.25 20.82
C ARG A 116 -10.46 -2.68 21.06
N TYR A 117 -9.91 -3.49 20.16
CA TYR A 117 -8.51 -3.92 20.20
C TYR A 117 -7.57 -2.70 20.10
N LEU A 118 -7.71 -1.87 19.07
CA LEU A 118 -6.82 -0.73 18.83
C LEU A 118 -6.90 0.36 19.91
N ARG A 119 -8.04 0.51 20.60
CA ARG A 119 -8.15 1.41 21.77
C ARG A 119 -7.14 1.06 22.86
N ASN A 120 -6.85 -0.23 23.05
CA ASN A 120 -6.00 -0.73 24.12
C ASN A 120 -4.62 -1.20 23.64
N GLN A 121 -4.39 -1.27 22.33
CA GLN A 121 -3.12 -1.69 21.75
C GLN A 121 -2.03 -0.66 22.04
N PRO A 122 -0.94 -1.04 22.75
CA PRO A 122 0.20 -0.15 22.92
C PRO A 122 0.92 0.07 21.60
N ALA A 123 1.52 1.25 21.44
CA ALA A 123 2.46 1.50 20.37
C ALA A 123 3.67 0.56 20.48
N VAL A 124 4.18 0.11 19.34
CA VAL A 124 5.40 -0.68 19.22
C VAL A 124 6.35 -0.02 18.24
N GLY A 125 7.64 -0.38 18.32
CA GLY A 125 8.68 0.22 17.49
C GLY A 125 8.39 0.08 15.99
N PRO A 126 8.81 1.05 15.17
CA PRO A 126 8.65 0.98 13.72
C PRO A 126 9.48 -0.17 13.14
N LEU A 127 9.17 -0.51 11.90
CA LEU A 127 9.87 -1.49 11.09
C LEU A 127 10.79 -0.76 10.12
N THR A 128 12.04 -1.19 10.07
CA THR A 128 12.97 -0.85 9.00
C THR A 128 12.51 -1.51 7.71
N LEU A 129 12.41 -0.76 6.62
CA LEU A 129 12.26 -1.36 5.30
C LEU A 129 13.49 -2.23 5.00
N SER A 130 13.28 -3.49 4.64
CA SER A 130 14.34 -4.41 4.22
C SER A 130 14.15 -4.78 2.75
N THR A 131 15.15 -4.48 1.93
CA THR A 131 15.15 -4.82 0.50
C THR A 131 15.04 -6.33 0.27
N GLY A 132 15.72 -7.14 1.10
CA GLY A 132 15.64 -8.60 1.02
C GLY A 132 14.24 -9.12 1.35
N ALA A 133 13.58 -8.57 2.38
CA ALA A 133 12.21 -8.94 2.74
C ALA A 133 11.21 -8.54 1.66
N ALA A 134 11.39 -7.36 1.03
CA ALA A 134 10.54 -6.92 -0.06
C ALA A 134 10.66 -7.84 -1.28
N ARG A 135 11.87 -8.31 -1.61
CA ARG A 135 12.09 -9.30 -2.68
C ARG A 135 11.45 -10.64 -2.36
N ALA A 136 11.53 -11.11 -1.12
CA ALA A 136 10.87 -12.34 -0.67
C ALA A 136 9.34 -12.23 -0.81
N ALA A 137 8.76 -11.15 -0.29
CA ALA A 137 7.33 -10.86 -0.39
C ALA A 137 6.87 -10.77 -1.85
N LYS A 138 7.65 -10.08 -2.72
CA LYS A 138 7.34 -9.93 -4.14
C LYS A 138 7.35 -11.27 -4.87
N ALA A 139 8.34 -12.10 -4.61
CA ALA A 139 8.43 -13.43 -5.19
C ALA A 139 7.22 -14.29 -4.80
N HIS A 140 6.78 -14.24 -3.53
CA HIS A 140 5.60 -15.00 -3.07
C HIS A 140 4.29 -14.45 -3.64
N ALA A 141 4.16 -13.12 -3.76
CA ALA A 141 3.01 -12.51 -4.42
C ALA A 141 2.92 -12.92 -5.91
N GLN A 142 4.05 -13.05 -6.60
CA GLN A 142 4.11 -13.52 -7.99
C GLN A 142 3.77 -15.01 -8.10
N ASP A 143 4.25 -15.82 -7.16
CA ASP A 143 3.97 -17.24 -7.06
C ASP A 143 2.45 -17.50 -6.94
N GLN A 144 1.71 -16.61 -6.27
CA GLN A 144 0.26 -16.68 -6.10
C GLN A 144 -0.55 -16.08 -7.25
N SER A 145 0.10 -15.64 -8.32
CA SER A 145 -0.59 -15.00 -9.46
C SER A 145 -1.62 -15.91 -10.13
N ASP A 146 -1.44 -17.23 -10.04
CA ASP A 146 -2.33 -18.25 -10.60
C ASP A 146 -3.66 -18.45 -9.83
N GLY A 147 -3.78 -17.82 -8.65
CA GLY A 147 -4.96 -17.93 -7.81
C GLY A 147 -4.77 -18.78 -6.54
N THR A 148 -3.58 -19.36 -6.33
CA THR A 148 -3.24 -20.08 -5.10
C THR A 148 -3.16 -19.14 -3.91
N THR A 149 -3.48 -19.66 -2.72
CA THR A 149 -3.48 -18.87 -1.47
C THR A 149 -2.69 -19.55 -0.36
N GLY A 150 -2.34 -18.78 0.67
CA GLY A 150 -1.69 -19.26 1.89
C GLY A 150 -0.19 -18.99 1.98
N HIS A 151 0.45 -19.49 3.03
CA HIS A 151 1.85 -19.14 3.35
C HIS A 151 2.91 -20.02 2.68
N THR A 152 2.51 -21.13 2.05
CA THR A 152 3.44 -22.09 1.45
C THR A 152 3.62 -21.75 -0.02
N GLY A 153 4.87 -21.61 -0.48
CA GLY A 153 5.16 -21.43 -1.89
C GLY A 153 4.83 -22.67 -2.71
N SER A 154 4.68 -22.52 -4.02
CA SER A 154 4.44 -23.59 -4.99
C SER A 154 5.57 -24.64 -4.99
N ASP A 155 6.77 -24.23 -4.60
CA ASP A 155 7.96 -25.08 -4.40
C ASP A 155 8.04 -25.72 -2.99
N GLY A 156 7.00 -25.55 -2.17
CA GLY A 156 6.95 -26.03 -0.79
C GLY A 156 7.61 -25.11 0.24
N SER A 157 8.19 -23.98 -0.18
CA SER A 157 8.93 -23.10 0.73
C SER A 157 8.05 -22.42 1.77
N ARG A 158 8.61 -22.23 2.96
CA ARG A 158 8.05 -21.45 4.06
C ARG A 158 8.60 -20.01 4.04
N PRO A 159 7.94 -19.05 4.71
CA PRO A 159 8.36 -17.64 4.70
C PRO A 159 9.83 -17.42 5.07
N HIS A 160 10.31 -18.07 6.15
CA HIS A 160 11.70 -17.98 6.58
C HIS A 160 12.71 -18.47 5.52
N GLU A 161 12.36 -19.48 4.72
CA GLU A 161 13.22 -19.99 3.65
C GLU A 161 13.29 -19.00 2.50
N ARG A 162 12.17 -18.36 2.15
CA ARG A 162 12.13 -17.29 1.13
C ARG A 162 12.93 -16.08 1.57
N LEU A 163 12.80 -15.66 2.82
CA LEU A 163 13.61 -14.60 3.43
C LEU A 163 15.12 -14.92 3.35
N ALA A 164 15.50 -16.15 3.69
CA ALA A 164 16.90 -16.59 3.62
C ALA A 164 17.47 -16.55 2.18
N ARG A 165 16.68 -16.94 1.16
CA ARG A 165 17.09 -16.86 -0.26
C ARG A 165 17.45 -15.44 -0.70
N PHE A 166 16.83 -14.43 -0.10
CA PHE A 166 17.10 -13.02 -0.37
C PHE A 166 18.03 -12.36 0.65
N GLY A 167 18.80 -13.15 1.41
CA GLY A 167 19.86 -12.66 2.28
C GLY A 167 19.38 -12.06 3.60
N VAL A 168 18.12 -12.26 3.99
CA VAL A 168 17.60 -11.79 5.27
C VAL A 168 17.97 -12.77 6.37
N ALA A 169 19.15 -12.59 6.96
CA ALA A 169 19.53 -13.27 8.19
C ALA A 169 18.61 -12.81 9.32
N ASN A 170 17.78 -13.72 9.85
CA ASN A 170 16.81 -13.40 10.89
C ASN A 170 16.85 -14.42 12.03
N ALA A 171 16.54 -13.95 13.24
CA ALA A 171 16.34 -14.80 14.41
C ALA A 171 14.86 -15.21 14.60
N GLY A 172 14.02 -14.88 13.60
CA GLY A 172 12.59 -15.10 13.59
C GLY A 172 11.94 -14.35 12.43
N SER A 173 10.86 -14.90 11.89
CA SER A 173 10.10 -14.31 10.78
C SER A 173 8.60 -14.42 10.99
N GLY A 174 7.84 -13.54 10.35
CA GLY A 174 6.38 -13.62 10.25
C GLY A 174 5.93 -13.22 8.86
N GLU A 175 4.71 -13.57 8.48
CA GLU A 175 4.13 -13.18 7.19
C GLU A 175 2.66 -12.82 7.37
N ASN A 176 2.23 -11.73 6.73
CA ASN A 176 0.82 -11.41 6.53
C ASN A 176 0.53 -11.35 5.03
N ILE A 177 -0.64 -11.85 4.60
CA ILE A 177 -1.06 -11.80 3.20
C ILE A 177 -2.48 -11.23 3.13
N ALA A 178 -2.68 -10.24 2.26
CA ALA A 178 -3.99 -9.65 1.96
C ALA A 178 -4.35 -9.91 0.50
N TYR A 179 -5.61 -10.31 0.26
CA TYR A 179 -6.13 -10.60 -1.07
C TYR A 179 -7.25 -9.62 -1.44
N GLY A 180 -7.10 -8.92 -2.57
CA GLY A 180 -8.13 -8.02 -3.13
C GLY A 180 -7.89 -6.51 -2.96
N PRO A 181 -7.41 -5.99 -1.82
CA PRO A 181 -7.07 -4.58 -1.70
C PRO A 181 -5.98 -4.11 -2.68
N THR A 182 -6.10 -2.87 -3.13
CA THR A 182 -5.15 -2.21 -4.07
C THR A 182 -4.57 -0.92 -3.54
N THR A 183 -4.78 -0.59 -2.26
CA THR A 183 -4.16 0.55 -1.59
C THR A 183 -3.60 0.12 -0.24
N ALA A 184 -2.52 0.77 0.20
CA ALA A 184 -1.89 0.48 1.49
C ALA A 184 -2.91 0.55 2.66
N GLU A 185 -3.71 1.61 2.72
CA GLU A 185 -4.74 1.77 3.76
C GLU A 185 -5.75 0.61 3.76
N LYS A 186 -6.21 0.16 2.58
CA LYS A 186 -7.16 -0.97 2.49
C LYS A 186 -6.52 -2.31 2.84
N VAL A 187 -5.25 -2.52 2.49
CA VAL A 187 -4.49 -3.71 2.91
C VAL A 187 -4.42 -3.73 4.44
N MET A 188 -3.94 -2.65 5.04
CA MET A 188 -3.81 -2.53 6.50
C MET A 188 -5.15 -2.69 7.21
N LEU A 189 -6.21 -2.03 6.71
CA LEU A 189 -7.56 -2.18 7.22
C LEU A 189 -8.03 -3.64 7.18
N SER A 190 -7.81 -4.35 6.06
CA SER A 190 -8.22 -5.76 5.93
C SER A 190 -7.51 -6.67 6.93
N LEU A 191 -6.21 -6.47 7.15
CA LEU A 191 -5.40 -7.26 8.09
C LEU A 191 -5.72 -6.91 9.56
N ILE A 192 -6.15 -5.68 9.84
CA ILE A 192 -6.59 -5.26 11.17
C ILE A 192 -7.98 -5.82 11.48
N VAL A 193 -8.94 -5.71 10.56
CA VAL A 193 -10.28 -6.27 10.77
C VAL A 193 -10.19 -7.80 10.87
N ASP A 194 -9.42 -8.40 9.97
CA ASP A 194 -9.14 -9.83 9.90
C ASP A 194 -10.43 -10.69 9.83
N ASP A 195 -11.39 -10.22 9.04
CA ASP A 195 -12.70 -10.83 8.86
C ASP A 195 -12.57 -12.23 8.24
N GLY A 196 -13.18 -13.23 8.88
CA GLY A 196 -13.06 -14.63 8.49
C GLY A 196 -11.84 -15.36 9.05
N VAL A 197 -10.99 -14.67 9.83
CA VAL A 197 -9.80 -15.24 10.50
C VAL A 197 -10.02 -15.15 12.01
N SER A 198 -10.59 -16.21 12.58
CA SER A 198 -11.10 -16.19 13.97
C SER A 198 -10.05 -15.93 15.05
N ASP A 199 -8.77 -16.27 14.79
CA ASP A 199 -7.68 -16.05 15.73
C ASP A 199 -7.05 -14.65 15.61
N ARG A 200 -7.47 -13.86 14.62
CA ARG A 200 -6.94 -12.52 14.33
C ARG A 200 -5.44 -12.52 14.15
N GLY A 201 -4.91 -13.62 13.63
CA GLY A 201 -3.47 -13.87 13.52
C GLY A 201 -2.74 -12.76 12.80
N HIS A 202 -3.33 -12.17 11.77
CA HIS A 202 -2.71 -11.07 11.02
C HIS A 202 -2.59 -9.82 11.88
N ARG A 203 -3.69 -9.40 12.54
CA ARG A 203 -3.68 -8.23 13.42
C ARG A 203 -2.69 -8.40 14.57
N ILE A 204 -2.67 -9.56 15.22
CA ILE A 204 -1.72 -9.85 16.31
C ILE A 204 -0.28 -9.81 15.78
N ASN A 205 -0.02 -10.41 14.62
CA ASN A 205 1.31 -10.45 14.01
C ASN A 205 1.84 -9.04 13.67
N MET A 206 0.97 -8.12 13.25
CA MET A 206 1.36 -6.73 12.96
C MET A 206 1.94 -5.98 14.16
N PHE A 207 1.51 -6.31 15.40
CA PHE A 207 1.91 -5.59 16.61
C PHE A 207 2.96 -6.32 17.45
N LYS A 208 3.55 -7.40 16.93
CA LYS A 208 4.67 -8.08 17.59
C LYS A 208 5.88 -7.15 17.70
N PRO A 209 6.36 -6.85 18.92
CA PRO A 209 7.49 -5.92 19.14
C PRO A 209 8.84 -6.52 18.72
N GLU A 210 8.93 -7.84 18.53
CA GLU A 210 10.16 -8.51 18.11
C GLU A 210 10.50 -8.30 16.63
N TRP A 211 9.54 -7.86 15.81
CA TRP A 211 9.79 -7.47 14.43
C TRP A 211 10.54 -6.14 14.39
N THR A 212 11.66 -6.13 13.68
CA THR A 212 12.49 -4.94 13.49
C THR A 212 12.60 -4.56 12.02
N MET A 213 12.33 -5.51 11.11
CA MET A 213 12.41 -5.30 9.66
C MET A 213 11.15 -5.82 8.99
N ALA A 214 10.77 -5.20 7.89
CA ALA A 214 9.74 -5.72 7.01
C ALA A 214 9.95 -5.31 5.55
N GLY A 215 9.30 -6.05 4.66
CA GLY A 215 9.19 -5.68 3.26
C GLY A 215 7.88 -6.17 2.68
N ALA A 216 7.39 -5.46 1.68
CA ALA A 216 6.12 -5.73 1.04
C ALA A 216 6.31 -6.07 -0.44
N GLY A 217 5.44 -6.94 -0.95
CA GLY A 217 5.36 -7.29 -2.37
C GLY A 217 3.90 -7.46 -2.77
N CYS A 218 3.48 -6.77 -3.83
CA CYS A 218 2.11 -6.83 -4.33
C CYS A 218 2.07 -7.23 -5.80
N GLY A 219 0.97 -7.82 -6.24
CA GLY A 219 0.81 -8.22 -7.62
C GLY A 219 -0.62 -8.62 -7.98
N PRO A 220 -0.87 -8.93 -9.25
CA PRO A 220 -2.14 -9.49 -9.68
C PRO A 220 -2.36 -10.88 -9.07
N HIS A 221 -3.61 -11.23 -8.83
CA HIS A 221 -4.01 -12.56 -8.36
C HIS A 221 -5.27 -13.01 -9.11
N ALA A 222 -5.24 -14.19 -9.74
CA ALA A 222 -6.30 -14.61 -10.67
C ALA A 222 -7.73 -14.60 -10.06
N THR A 223 -7.86 -14.97 -8.79
CA THR A 223 -9.17 -15.03 -8.09
C THR A 223 -9.60 -13.69 -7.48
N TYR A 224 -8.73 -13.05 -6.70
CA TYR A 224 -9.06 -11.85 -5.92
C TYR A 224 -8.71 -10.54 -6.62
N GLY A 225 -8.11 -10.59 -7.80
CA GLY A 225 -7.62 -9.42 -8.56
C GLY A 225 -6.22 -8.98 -8.12
N SER A 226 -5.95 -8.94 -6.80
CA SER A 226 -4.64 -8.61 -6.24
C SER A 226 -4.27 -9.46 -5.04
N VAL A 227 -2.96 -9.51 -4.77
CA VAL A 227 -2.38 -10.02 -3.53
C VAL A 227 -1.30 -9.06 -3.07
N CYS A 228 -1.20 -8.83 -1.77
CA CYS A 228 -0.10 -8.14 -1.12
C CYS A 228 0.42 -8.99 0.04
N VAL A 229 1.72 -9.29 0.00
CA VAL A 229 2.44 -10.03 1.02
C VAL A 229 3.29 -9.04 1.82
N ILE A 230 3.31 -9.18 3.15
CA ILE A 230 4.20 -8.47 4.06
C ILE A 230 5.03 -9.52 4.80
N GLU A 231 6.33 -9.51 4.56
CA GLU A 231 7.29 -10.35 5.27
C GLU A 231 7.90 -9.55 6.42
N TYR A 232 7.92 -10.14 7.62
CA TYR A 232 8.53 -9.57 8.82
C TYR A 232 9.77 -10.37 9.20
N ALA A 233 10.78 -9.68 9.72
CA ALA A 233 11.97 -10.31 10.25
C ALA A 233 12.41 -9.65 11.56
N LYS A 234 12.92 -10.49 12.46
CA LYS A 234 13.67 -10.09 13.65
C LYS A 234 15.15 -10.10 13.30
N ALA A 235 15.80 -8.94 13.34
CA ALA A 235 17.25 -8.87 13.21
C ALA A 235 17.94 -9.67 14.33
N PRO A 236 19.03 -10.41 14.04
CA PRO A 236 19.86 -11.01 15.07
C PRO A 236 20.35 -9.95 16.08
N ARG A 237 20.49 -10.30 17.37
CA ARG A 237 21.08 -9.39 18.37
C ARG A 237 22.47 -8.94 17.89
N GLY A 238 22.69 -7.64 17.76
CA GLY A 238 23.95 -7.07 17.29
C GLY A 238 24.10 -6.98 15.76
N ALA A 239 23.11 -7.44 14.99
CA ALA A 239 23.06 -7.21 13.55
C ALA A 239 22.52 -5.79 13.28
N ALA A 240 23.38 -4.79 13.39
CA ALA A 240 23.17 -3.45 12.85
C ALA A 240 23.29 -3.44 11.30
N ALA A 241 22.66 -4.41 10.63
CA ALA A 241 22.91 -4.68 9.23
C ALA A 241 21.67 -5.30 8.56
N ALA A 242 20.72 -4.46 8.17
CA ALA A 242 19.87 -4.65 6.99
C ALA A 242 18.94 -3.44 6.80
N ASP A 243 19.51 -2.24 6.77
CA ASP A 243 19.67 -1.53 5.51
C ASP A 243 20.53 -0.31 5.86
N GLN A 244 21.70 -0.19 5.23
CA GLN A 244 22.59 0.97 5.37
C GLN A 244 21.93 2.17 4.70
N GLN A 245 20.79 2.59 5.24
CA GLN A 245 19.96 3.63 4.65
C GLN A 245 19.17 4.32 5.75
N PHE A 246 18.77 5.55 5.48
CA PHE A 246 17.88 6.32 6.35
C PHE A 246 16.94 7.16 5.50
N THR A 247 15.81 7.56 6.07
CA THR A 247 14.88 8.46 5.40
C THR A 247 15.03 9.87 5.96
N VAL A 248 15.13 10.87 5.10
CA VAL A 248 14.98 12.27 5.48
C VAL A 248 13.61 12.77 5.05
N VAL A 249 12.89 13.42 5.95
CA VAL A 249 11.55 14.01 5.72
C VAL A 249 11.62 15.49 6.06
N ASN A 250 11.20 16.35 5.12
CA ASN A 250 11.15 17.78 5.34
C ASN A 250 9.72 18.25 5.58
N ASN A 251 9.29 18.36 6.84
CA ASN A 251 8.03 18.98 7.24
C ASN A 251 8.21 20.45 7.68
N GLY A 252 9.37 21.03 7.37
CA GLY A 252 9.72 22.40 7.72
C GLY A 252 9.06 23.46 6.85
N THR A 253 9.55 24.69 7.01
CA THR A 253 9.05 25.87 6.29
C THR A 253 9.99 26.34 5.18
N VAL A 254 11.15 25.69 5.03
CA VAL A 254 12.17 25.96 3.99
C VAL A 254 12.69 24.65 3.41
N GLU A 255 13.28 24.70 2.22
CA GLU A 255 13.93 23.53 1.61
C GLU A 255 15.20 23.12 2.38
N LEU A 256 15.54 21.84 2.33
CA LEU A 256 16.86 21.34 2.71
C LEU A 256 17.76 21.40 1.48
N GLN A 257 18.71 22.33 1.48
CA GLN A 257 19.59 22.62 0.35
C GLN A 257 20.71 21.60 0.21
N ALA A 258 21.30 21.16 1.33
CA ALA A 258 22.34 20.15 1.34
C ALA A 258 22.17 19.21 2.53
N LEU A 259 22.50 17.93 2.31
CA LEU A 259 22.62 16.92 3.34
C LEU A 259 23.94 16.22 3.10
N LYS A 260 24.92 16.43 3.96
CA LYS A 260 26.22 15.79 3.81
C LYS A 260 26.35 14.63 4.79
N VAL A 261 26.71 13.47 4.27
CA VAL A 261 27.07 12.29 5.06
C VAL A 261 28.57 12.09 4.93
N ALA A 262 29.27 12.08 6.06
CA ALA A 262 30.74 12.05 6.11
C ALA A 262 31.41 13.11 5.20
N GLY A 263 30.78 14.29 5.08
CA GLY A 263 31.26 15.41 4.26
C GLY A 263 30.88 15.35 2.77
N VAL A 264 30.26 14.27 2.30
CA VAL A 264 29.78 14.13 0.92
C VAL A 264 28.31 14.51 0.84
N ASP A 265 27.96 15.43 -0.05
CA ASP A 265 26.54 15.78 -0.28
C ASP A 265 25.81 14.63 -0.96
N VAL A 266 24.78 14.12 -0.29
CA VAL A 266 23.98 12.98 -0.75
C VAL A 266 22.66 13.42 -1.40
N LEU A 267 22.38 14.72 -1.46
CA LEU A 267 21.24 15.23 -2.22
C LEU A 267 21.65 15.47 -3.67
N SER A 268 20.97 14.80 -4.61
CA SER A 268 21.06 15.11 -6.04
C SER A 268 20.38 16.44 -6.42
N SER A 269 19.51 16.92 -5.55
CA SER A 269 18.77 18.20 -5.64
C SER A 269 18.20 18.56 -4.27
N PRO A 270 17.94 19.84 -3.97
CA PRO A 270 17.31 20.25 -2.73
C PRO A 270 16.02 19.48 -2.42
N LEU A 271 15.79 19.15 -1.15
CA LEU A 271 14.58 18.48 -0.70
C LEU A 271 13.55 19.53 -0.28
N GLY A 272 12.49 19.64 -1.07
CA GLY A 272 11.41 20.61 -0.87
C GLY A 272 10.55 20.31 0.37
N ILE A 273 9.68 21.25 0.69
CA ILE A 273 8.72 21.13 1.80
C ILE A 273 7.74 19.99 1.52
N SER A 274 7.40 19.23 2.56
CA SER A 274 6.57 18.02 2.55
C SER A 274 7.10 16.90 1.65
N GLN A 275 8.42 16.88 1.39
CA GLN A 275 9.07 15.81 0.64
C GLN A 275 9.86 14.88 1.56
N ALA A 276 10.01 13.64 1.11
CA ALA A 276 10.86 12.64 1.75
C ALA A 276 11.83 12.03 0.74
N ARG A 277 13.01 11.63 1.20
CA ARG A 277 14.01 10.93 0.38
C ARG A 277 14.71 9.86 1.21
N ASN A 278 14.90 8.69 0.61
CA ASN A 278 15.72 7.62 1.16
C ASN A 278 17.18 7.87 0.73
N ILE A 279 18.09 7.81 1.69
CA ILE A 279 19.52 8.01 1.53
C ILE A 279 20.23 6.70 1.86
N GLN A 280 21.05 6.21 0.93
CA GLN A 280 21.95 5.08 1.17
C GLN A 280 23.25 5.57 1.83
N LEU A 281 23.72 4.81 2.82
CA LEU A 281 24.98 4.98 3.52
C LEU A 281 25.98 3.99 2.91
N SER A 282 27.18 4.46 2.58
CA SER A 282 28.23 3.63 2.00
C SER A 282 29.02 2.84 3.06
N ASP A 283 29.28 3.46 4.21
CA ASP A 283 30.31 3.01 5.15
C ASP A 283 29.80 2.89 6.59
N GLY A 284 28.77 2.05 6.79
CA GLY A 284 28.22 1.76 8.10
C GLY A 284 27.19 2.77 8.59
N CYS A 285 26.69 2.54 9.81
CA CYS A 285 25.52 3.26 10.33
C CYS A 285 25.88 4.52 11.10
N LYS A 286 27.08 4.54 11.70
CA LYS A 286 27.59 5.67 12.48
C LYS A 286 28.26 6.67 11.56
N VAL A 287 27.63 7.82 11.38
CA VAL A 287 28.10 8.85 10.46
C VAL A 287 28.09 10.25 11.09
N ASN A 288 28.93 11.12 10.56
CA ASN A 288 28.83 12.56 10.79
C ASN A 288 27.93 13.15 9.71
N LEU A 289 27.03 14.04 10.11
CA LEU A 289 26.00 14.58 9.25
C LEU A 289 26.01 16.11 9.33
N THR A 290 25.99 16.78 8.17
CA THR A 290 25.85 18.24 8.06
C THR A 290 24.57 18.56 7.31
N LEU A 291 23.70 19.37 7.88
CA LEU A 291 22.45 19.84 7.26
C LEU A 291 22.57 21.31 6.92
N GLN A 292 22.10 21.69 5.73
CA GLN A 292 21.94 23.09 5.33
C GLN A 292 20.52 23.34 4.87
N LEU A 293 19.74 24.10 5.65
CA LEU A 293 18.44 24.62 5.22
C LEU A 293 18.62 25.87 4.33
N GLY A 294 17.64 26.13 3.49
CA GLY A 294 17.59 27.37 2.72
C GLY A 294 17.27 28.60 3.59
N GLY A 295 17.53 29.79 3.05
CA GLY A 295 17.41 31.05 3.77
C GLY A 295 18.66 31.40 4.59
N ASN A 296 18.47 32.05 5.75
CA ASN A 296 19.56 32.53 6.61
C ASN A 296 19.96 31.53 7.71
N TYR A 297 19.62 30.24 7.56
CA TYR A 297 19.98 29.21 8.53
C TYR A 297 21.47 28.85 8.39
N LEU A 298 22.16 28.72 9.52
CA LEU A 298 23.53 28.23 9.53
C LEU A 298 23.55 26.70 9.33
N PRO A 299 24.64 26.16 8.74
CA PRO A 299 24.82 24.71 8.69
C PRO A 299 24.81 24.12 10.11
N LEU A 300 24.21 22.94 10.24
CA LEU A 300 24.14 22.20 11.49
C LEU A 300 24.91 20.89 11.37
N ASP A 301 25.91 20.71 12.23
CA ASP A 301 26.76 19.52 12.27
C ASP A 301 26.41 18.62 13.44
N TRP A 302 26.15 17.34 13.16
CA TRP A 302 25.95 16.28 14.16
C TRP A 302 26.98 15.18 13.95
N ASN A 303 27.60 14.73 15.03
CA ASN A 303 28.67 13.73 14.98
C ASN A 303 28.24 12.41 15.60
N ASP A 304 28.79 11.31 15.09
CA ASP A 304 28.60 9.94 15.61
C ASP A 304 27.13 9.51 15.73
N LEU A 305 26.30 9.89 14.75
CA LEU A 305 24.90 9.44 14.71
C LEU A 305 24.79 8.06 14.09
N ASP A 306 24.07 7.16 14.76
CA ASP A 306 23.57 5.95 14.13
C ASP A 306 22.34 6.31 13.28
N LEU A 307 22.43 6.16 11.96
CA LEU A 307 21.34 6.51 11.04
C LEU A 307 20.72 5.31 10.37
N CYS A 308 21.24 4.10 10.54
CA CYS A 308 20.63 2.94 9.89
C CYS A 308 19.17 2.80 10.35
N ALA A 309 18.28 2.70 9.36
CA ALA A 309 16.83 2.68 9.54
C ALA A 309 16.20 3.92 10.16
N ALA A 310 16.96 4.96 10.47
CA ALA A 310 16.44 6.13 11.12
C ALA A 310 15.57 6.96 10.15
N THR A 311 14.61 7.69 10.73
CA THR A 311 13.93 8.78 10.05
C THR A 311 14.39 10.10 10.64
N LEU A 312 15.13 10.86 9.84
CA LEU A 312 15.50 12.25 10.13
C LEU A 312 14.38 13.17 9.68
N THR A 313 13.71 13.82 10.61
CA THR A 313 12.60 14.75 10.32
C THR A 313 13.02 16.18 10.61
N ILE A 314 12.81 17.07 9.63
CA ILE A 314 12.76 18.52 9.85
C ILE A 314 11.30 18.84 10.20
N ASP A 315 11.02 19.27 11.43
CA ASP A 315 9.66 19.55 11.86
C ASP A 315 9.16 20.94 11.42
N SER A 316 7.91 21.27 11.74
CA SER A 316 7.28 22.54 11.37
C SER A 316 7.95 23.78 11.96
N GLN A 317 8.85 23.61 12.94
CA GLN A 317 9.65 24.68 13.53
C GLN A 317 11.09 24.69 12.98
N ASN A 318 11.38 23.88 11.96
CA ASN A 318 12.70 23.64 11.40
C ASN A 318 13.70 23.00 12.37
N TYR A 319 13.22 22.30 13.41
CA TYR A 319 14.09 21.47 14.25
C TYR A 319 14.30 20.08 13.64
N PHE A 320 15.49 19.55 13.85
CA PHE A 320 15.89 18.24 13.37
C PHE A 320 15.70 17.20 14.46
N ASN A 321 14.97 16.14 14.14
CA ASN A 321 14.67 15.04 15.04
C ASN A 321 15.05 13.72 14.36
N VAL A 322 15.79 12.87 15.07
CA VAL A 322 16.11 11.51 14.60
C VAL A 322 15.24 10.53 15.37
N GLN A 323 14.47 9.72 14.64
CA GLN A 323 13.64 8.66 15.18
C GLN A 323 14.13 7.31 14.67
N TYR A 324 14.13 6.31 15.53
CA TYR A 324 14.58 4.94 15.25
C TYR A 324 13.39 3.97 15.24
#